data_AF-A0A4U2ZTN3-F1
#
_entry.id   AF-A0A4U2ZTN3-F1
#
_cell.length_a   1.000
_cell.length_b   1.000
_cell.length_c   1.000
_cell.angle_alpha   90.00
_cell.angle_beta   90.00
_cell.angle_gamma   90.00
#
_symmetry.space_group_name_H-M   'P 1'
#
loop_
_entity.id
_entity.type
_entity.pdbx_description
1 polymer ?
#
loop_
_entity_poly.entity_id
_entity_poly.type
_entity_poly.pdbx_seq_one_letter_code
_entity_poly.pdbx_strand_id
1 'polypeptide(L)'
;GKANVSNLSVGKYKLVEVESLPGYKKLAKPVSFEITKGMTEVLSLKVENEKLDKGSVEITKVDKDSQKVLEGVVFEVQDEQGKVVTEVTTDKEGKA
;
A
#
# COMPACT_ATOMS: atom_id res chain seq x y z
N GLY A 1 -5.99 -12.84 -8.01
CA GLY A 1 -6.87 -13.08 -9.17
C GLY A 1 -6.16 -13.96 -10.18
N LYS A 2 -6.77 -14.20 -11.36
CA LYS A 2 -6.15 -14.89 -12.50
C LYS A 2 -6.42 -14.10 -13.78
N ALA A 3 -5.45 -14.05 -14.69
CA ALA A 3 -5.58 -13.44 -16.01
C ALA A 3 -4.91 -14.35 -17.05
N ASN A 4 -5.48 -14.40 -18.26
CA ASN A 4 -4.96 -15.21 -19.36
C ASN A 4 -4.69 -14.31 -20.57
N VAL A 5 -3.57 -14.54 -21.24
CA VAL A 5 -3.20 -13.90 -22.50
C VAL A 5 -2.88 -15.00 -23.50
N SER A 6 -3.48 -14.94 -24.68
CA SER A 6 -3.32 -15.94 -25.74
C SER A 6 -2.78 -15.29 -27.03
N ASN A 7 -2.35 -16.14 -27.98
CA ASN A 7 -1.87 -15.72 -29.30
C ASN A 7 -0.63 -14.81 -29.30
N LEU A 8 0.25 -14.95 -28.31
CA LEU A 8 1.55 -14.30 -28.33
C LEU A 8 2.46 -14.97 -29.36
N SER A 9 3.18 -14.15 -30.13
CA SER A 9 4.23 -14.64 -31.04
C SER A 9 5.46 -15.09 -30.26
N VAL A 10 6.36 -15.82 -30.93
CA VAL A 10 7.68 -16.14 -30.37
C VAL A 10 8.41 -14.82 -30.08
N GLY A 11 8.91 -14.68 -28.85
CA GLY A 11 9.57 -13.45 -28.42
C GLY A 11 9.70 -13.31 -26.91
N LYS A 12 10.40 -12.25 -26.49
CA LYS A 12 10.61 -11.88 -25.09
C LYS A 12 9.65 -10.77 -24.69
N TYR A 13 8.99 -10.97 -23.56
CA TYR A 13 7.93 -10.11 -23.06
C TYR A 13 8.16 -9.74 -21.59
N LYS A 14 7.43 -8.72 -21.14
CA LYS A 14 7.40 -8.27 -19.75
C LYS A 14 5.97 -8.02 -19.33
N LEU A 15 5.62 -8.51 -18.14
CA LEU A 15 4.41 -8.10 -17.42
C LEU A 15 4.76 -6.87 -16.57
N VAL A 16 4.08 -5.76 -16.85
CA VAL A 16 4.21 -4.51 -16.11
C VAL A 16 2.89 -4.27 -15.36
N GLU A 17 2.95 -4.17 -14.03
CA GLU A 17 1.78 -3.77 -13.25
C GLU A 17 1.53 -2.26 -13.48
N VAL A 18 0.35 -1.92 -13.98
CA VAL A 18 -0.03 -0.52 -14.29
C VAL A 18 -0.75 0.12 -13.11
N GLU A 19 -1.64 -0.62 -12.47
CA GLU A 19 -2.41 -0.20 -11.30
C GLU A 19 -2.33 -1.27 -10.22
N SER A 20 -2.34 -0.86 -8.95
CA SER A 20 -2.32 -1.78 -7.81
C SER A 20 -3.52 -1.54 -6.91
N LEU A 21 -3.88 -2.55 -6.13
CA LEU A 21 -5.00 -2.45 -5.19
C LEU A 21 -4.61 -1.58 -3.97
N PRO A 22 -5.57 -0.84 -3.38
CA PRO A 22 -5.33 -0.12 -2.14
C PRO A 22 -4.77 -1.04 -1.04
N GLY A 23 -3.68 -0.60 -0.40
CA GLY A 23 -3.01 -1.37 0.65
C GLY A 23 -1.99 -2.41 0.15
N TYR A 24 -1.72 -2.46 -1.15
CA TYR A 24 -0.62 -3.24 -1.73
C TYR A 24 0.41 -2.33 -2.37
N LYS A 25 1.68 -2.73 -2.28
CA LYS A 25 2.79 -2.06 -2.94
C LYS A 25 2.83 -2.50 -4.39
N LYS A 26 2.74 -1.52 -5.30
CA LYS A 26 2.90 -1.74 -6.73
C LYS A 26 4.29 -2.32 -7.02
N LEU A 27 4.35 -3.32 -7.89
CA LEU A 27 5.60 -3.94 -8.31
C LEU A 27 6.54 -2.91 -8.93
N ALA A 28 7.71 -2.75 -8.33
CA ALA A 28 8.74 -1.84 -8.83
C ALA A 28 9.42 -2.35 -10.11
N LYS A 29 9.45 -3.68 -10.30
CA LYS A 29 10.15 -4.32 -11.43
C LYS A 29 9.18 -5.18 -12.25
N PRO A 30 9.23 -5.10 -13.59
CA PRO A 30 8.46 -5.99 -14.45
C PRO A 30 8.89 -7.46 -14.33
N VAL A 31 7.96 -8.38 -14.54
CA VAL A 31 8.23 -9.82 -14.61
C VAL A 31 8.49 -10.20 -16.06
N SER A 32 9.68 -10.67 -16.38
CA SER A 32 10.06 -11.04 -17.76
C SER A 32 9.73 -12.49 -18.05
N PHE A 33 9.30 -12.79 -19.28
CA PHE A 33 9.07 -14.14 -19.76
C PHE A 33 9.34 -14.24 -21.27
N GLU A 34 9.45 -15.47 -21.78
CA GLU A 34 9.74 -15.73 -23.19
C GLU A 34 8.83 -16.81 -23.73
N ILE A 35 8.33 -16.59 -24.95
CA ILE A 35 7.62 -17.58 -25.74
C ILE A 35 8.60 -18.11 -26.78
N THR A 36 8.88 -19.41 -26.73
CA THR A 36 9.82 -20.06 -27.64
C THR A 36 9.09 -20.85 -28.72
N LYS A 37 9.76 -21.08 -29.85
CA LYS A 37 9.19 -21.86 -30.95
C LYS A 37 8.93 -23.30 -30.50
N GLY A 38 7.72 -23.79 -30.75
CA GLY A 38 7.34 -25.17 -30.41
C GLY A 38 6.88 -25.37 -28.97
N MET A 39 6.74 -24.29 -28.20
CA MET A 39 6.14 -24.35 -26.87
C MET A 39 4.66 -24.75 -26.96
N THR A 40 4.30 -25.88 -26.35
CA THR A 40 2.92 -26.41 -26.31
C THR A 40 2.28 -26.28 -24.93
N GLU A 41 3.11 -26.16 -23.88
CA GLU A 41 2.64 -25.98 -22.51
C GLU A 41 2.29 -24.53 -22.21
N VAL A 42 1.26 -24.34 -21.39
CA VAL A 42 0.86 -23.01 -20.92
C VAL A 42 1.86 -22.52 -19.88
N LEU A 43 2.57 -21.44 -20.19
CA LEU A 43 3.47 -20.80 -19.24
C LEU A 43 2.67 -20.21 -18.06
N SER A 44 2.87 -20.77 -16.87
CA SER A 44 2.24 -20.28 -15.64
C SER A 44 3.22 -19.42 -14.85
N LEU A 45 2.87 -18.15 -14.63
CA LEU A 45 3.66 -17.22 -13.84
C LEU A 45 2.90 -16.85 -12.57
N LYS A 46 3.57 -16.94 -11.42
CA LYS A 46 3.07 -16.42 -10.15
C LYS A 46 3.66 -15.04 -9.92
N VAL A 47 2.80 -14.06 -9.66
CA VAL A 47 3.19 -12.68 -9.37
C VAL A 47 2.67 -12.35 -7.98
N GLU A 48 3.53 -11.81 -7.11
CA GLU A 48 3.23 -11.54 -5.71
C GLU A 48 3.39 -10.05 -5.42
N ASN A 49 2.42 -9.47 -4.71
CA ASN A 49 2.52 -8.10 -4.21
C ASN A 49 2.74 -8.12 -2.71
N GLU A 50 3.64 -7.26 -2.25
CA GLU A 50 3.83 -6.97 -0.83
C GLU A 50 2.64 -6.16 -0.33
N LYS A 51 2.04 -6.58 0.79
CA LYS A 51 1.02 -5.76 1.46
C LYS A 51 1.73 -4.59 2.12
N LEU A 52 1.21 -3.38 1.96
CA LEU A 52 1.74 -2.24 2.70
C LEU A 52 1.46 -2.46 4.18
N ASP A 53 2.53 -2.51 4.97
CA ASP A 53 2.42 -2.51 6.41
C ASP A 53 1.76 -1.21 6.86
N LYS A 54 0.74 -1.34 7.71
CA LYS A 54 0.06 -0.21 8.33
C LYS A 54 0.20 -0.35 9.83
N GLY A 55 0.60 0.74 10.46
CA GLY A 55 0.53 0.91 11.90
C GLY A 55 -0.61 1.86 12.28
N SER A 56 -0.95 1.85 13.56
CA SER A 56 -1.85 2.82 14.18
C SER A 56 -1.12 3.49 15.33
N VAL A 57 -1.43 4.76 15.58
CA VAL A 57 -0.98 5.52 16.74
C VAL A 57 -2.24 5.98 17.46
N GLU A 58 -2.29 5.77 18.78
CA GLU A 58 -3.30 6.41 19.64
C GLU A 58 -2.61 7.55 20.38
N ILE A 59 -3.20 8.74 20.33
CA ILE A 59 -2.75 9.91 21.08
C ILE A 59 -3.61 10.02 22.33
N THR A 60 -3.02 10.29 23.49
CA THR A 60 -3.77 10.70 24.69
C THR A 60 -3.25 12.05 25.17
N LYS A 61 -4.10 13.07 25.14
CA LYS A 61 -3.74 14.43 25.52
C LYS A 61 -4.19 14.74 26.94
N VAL A 62 -3.22 15.07 27.79
CA VAL A 62 -3.46 15.50 29.17
C VAL A 62 -2.92 16.91 29.44
N ASP A 63 -3.48 17.53 30.47
CA ASP A 63 -2.94 18.72 31.12
C ASP A 63 -1.69 18.36 31.95
N LYS A 64 -0.69 19.25 31.97
CA LYS A 64 0.62 18.95 32.57
C LYS A 64 0.54 18.79 34.09
N ASP A 65 -0.20 19.66 34.76
CA ASP A 65 -0.19 19.73 36.23
C ASP A 65 -1.28 18.83 36.83
N SER A 66 -2.49 18.88 36.28
CA SER A 66 -3.63 18.14 36.81
C SER A 66 -3.76 16.71 36.27
N GLN A 67 -3.04 16.36 35.20
CA GLN A 67 -3.15 15.09 34.47
C GLN A 67 -4.57 14.80 33.94
N LYS A 68 -5.46 15.80 33.92
CA LYS A 68 -6.79 15.67 33.35
C LYS A 68 -6.71 15.59 31.83
N VAL A 69 -7.56 14.77 31.23
CA VAL A 69 -7.68 14.63 29.78
C VAL A 69 -8.23 15.91 29.14
N LEU A 70 -7.83 16.19 27.91
CA LEU A 70 -8.20 17.39 27.17
C LEU A 70 -8.91 17.02 25.87
N GLU A 71 -10.21 17.32 25.81
CA GLU A 71 -11.07 17.16 24.64
C GLU A 71 -10.91 18.32 23.65
N GLY A 72 -11.12 18.05 22.36
CA GLY A 72 -11.22 19.08 21.33
C GLY A 72 -9.88 19.62 20.81
N VAL A 73 -8.77 18.96 21.14
CA VAL A 73 -7.43 19.36 20.67
C VAL A 73 -7.19 18.74 19.30
N VAL A 74 -6.88 19.58 18.31
CA VAL A 74 -6.60 19.16 16.93
C VAL A 74 -5.10 18.90 16.74
N PHE A 75 -4.77 17.77 16.13
CA PHE A 75 -3.42 17.44 15.68
C PHE A 75 -3.40 17.19 14.17
N GLU A 76 -2.40 17.75 13.49
CA GLU A 76 -2.05 17.34 12.13
C GLU A 76 -1.06 16.17 12.20
N VAL A 77 -1.35 15.10 11.45
CA VAL A 77 -0.39 14.04 11.15
C VAL A 77 0.27 14.40 9.83
N GLN A 78 1.57 14.70 9.88
CA GLN A 78 2.36 15.09 8.71
C GLN A 78 3.34 13.98 8.32
N ASP A 79 3.68 13.91 7.03
CA ASP A 79 4.79 13.09 6.54
C ASP A 79 6.16 13.76 6.81
N GLU A 80 7.26 13.07 6.48
CA GLU A 80 8.62 13.57 6.70
C GLU A 80 8.92 14.88 5.96
N GLN A 81 8.14 15.20 4.92
CA GLN A 81 8.27 16.42 4.14
C GLN A 81 7.40 17.57 4.69
N GLY A 82 6.68 17.34 5.79
CA GLY A 82 5.78 18.31 6.42
C GLY A 82 4.43 18.43 5.73
N LYS A 83 4.08 17.52 4.81
CA LYS A 83 2.77 17.52 4.17
C LYS A 83 1.76 16.84 5.09
N VAL A 84 0.62 17.50 5.30
CA VAL A 84 -0.50 16.95 6.09
C VAL A 84 -1.08 15.71 5.40
N VAL A 85 -1.08 14.59 6.12
CA VAL A 85 -1.67 13.31 5.73
C VAL A 85 -3.11 13.21 6.23
N THR A 86 -3.37 13.63 7.46
CA THR A 86 -4.70 13.70 8.06
C THR A 86 -4.71 14.63 9.27
N GLU A 87 -5.89 15.04 9.71
CA GLU A 87 -6.13 15.70 10.99
C GLU A 87 -6.91 14.78 11.91
N VAL A 88 -6.64 14.84 13.22
CA VAL A 88 -7.38 14.13 14.26
C VAL A 88 -7.71 15.08 15.40
N THR A 89 -8.84 14.87 16.08
CA THR A 89 -9.28 15.70 17.20
C THR A 89 -9.51 14.82 18.42
N THR A 90 -9.00 15.23 19.58
CA THR A 90 -9.18 14.45 20.81
C THR A 90 -10.63 14.41 21.25
N ASP A 91 -11.09 13.22 21.63
CA ASP A 91 -12.44 12.98 22.14
C ASP A 91 -12.58 13.34 23.63
N LYS A 92 -13.72 12.99 24.24
CA LYS A 92 -14.03 13.20 25.65
C LYS A 92 -13.08 12.49 26.62
N GLU A 93 -12.41 11.43 26.17
CA GLU A 93 -11.39 10.71 26.91
C GLU A 93 -9.99 11.29 26.65
N GLY A 94 -9.89 12.37 25.87
CA GLY A 94 -8.64 13.00 25.44
C GLY A 94 -7.90 12.19 24.40
N LYS A 95 -8.56 11.24 23.72
CA LYS A 95 -7.93 10.31 22.78
C LYS A 95 -8.18 10.67 21.32
N ALA A 96 -7.22 10.36 20.45
CA ALA A 96 -7.31 10.53 19.00
C ALA A 96 -6.59 9.42 18.24
#